data_AF-A0A0C3D229-F1
#
_entry.id   AF-A0A0C3D229-F1
#
_cell.length_a   1.000
_cell.length_b   1.000
_cell.length_c   1.000
_cell.angle_alpha   90.00
_cell.angle_beta   90.00
_cell.angle_gamma   90.00
#
_symmetry.space_group_name_H-M   'P 1'
#
loop_
_entity.id
_entity.type
_entity.pdbx_description
1 polymer ?
#
loop_
_entity_poly.entity_id
_entity_poly.type
_entity_poly.pdbx_seq_one_letter_code
_entity_poly.pdbx_strand_id
1 'polypeptide(L)' 'HPLAYMEWFTSPRHHDPISHQFTVTHSTHNHQCNVAVISIDRFTRPCHLQGQCGKNICLDWSSDNVLE' A
#
# COMPACT_ATOMS: atom_id res chain seq x y z
N HIS A 1 -3.66 18.15 -7.86
CA HIS A 1 -3.90 17.52 -6.55
C HIS A 1 -3.33 16.12 -6.58
N PRO A 2 -2.39 15.75 -5.69
CA PRO A 2 -1.77 14.45 -5.74
C PRO A 2 -2.80 13.36 -5.41
N LEU A 3 -2.71 12.25 -6.14
CA LEU A 3 -3.60 11.10 -5.99
C LEU A 3 -2.82 9.94 -5.39
N ALA A 4 -3.50 9.11 -4.60
CA ALA A 4 -2.99 7.86 -4.08
C ALA A 4 -3.82 6.69 -4.60
N TYR A 5 -3.11 5.64 -5.02
CA TYR A 5 -3.69 4.34 -5.27
C TYR A 5 -3.76 3.56 -3.96
N MET A 6 -4.93 3.05 -3.62
CA MET A 6 -5.20 2.36 -2.36
C MET A 6 -5.75 0.97 -2.64
N GLU A 7 -5.18 -0.04 -1.97
CA GLU A 7 -5.66 -1.41 -1.99
C GLU A 7 -6.08 -1.84 -0.60
N TRP A 8 -7.20 -2.56 -0.51
CA TRP A 8 -7.66 -3.10 0.76
C TRP A 8 -7.23 -4.55 0.89
N PHE A 9 -6.78 -4.91 2.08
CA PHE A 9 -6.45 -6.28 2.46
C PHE A 9 -7.48 -6.81 3.46
N THR A 10 -7.55 -8.13 3.56
CA THR A 10 -8.38 -8.82 4.55
C THR A 10 -7.88 -8.52 5.96
N SER A 11 -8.81 -8.49 6.92
CA SER A 11 -8.45 -8.36 8.33
C SER A 11 -7.46 -9.47 8.70
N PRO A 12 -6.36 -9.16 9.41
CA PRO A 12 -5.42 -10.17 9.88
C PRO A 12 -6.15 -11.14 10.82
N ARG A 13 -6.19 -12.42 10.44
CA ARG A 13 -6.88 -13.49 11.20
C ARG A 13 -5.94 -14.61 11.63
N HIS A 14 -4.96 -14.92 10.79
CA HIS A 14 -4.01 -16.00 11.04
C HIS A 14 -2.61 -15.45 11.19
N HIS A 15 -1.95 -15.94 12.24
CA HIS A 15 -0.58 -15.64 12.56
C HIS A 15 0.30 -16.79 12.06
N ASP A 16 1.30 -16.49 11.24
CA ASP A 16 2.29 -17.45 10.78
C ASP A 16 3.23 -17.80 11.95
N PRO A 17 3.28 -19.07 12.40
CA PRO A 17 4.10 -19.46 13.55
C PRO A 17 5.61 -19.33 13.30
N ILE A 18 6.07 -19.21 12.05
CA ILE A 18 7.50 -19.09 11.74
C ILE A 18 7.94 -17.63 11.74
N SER A 19 7.27 -16.77 10.97
CA SER A 19 7.66 -15.35 10.85
C SER A 19 7.13 -14.46 11.99
N HIS A 20 6.18 -14.97 12.79
CA HIS A 20 5.41 -14.20 13.76
C HIS A 20 4.64 -13.01 13.15
N GLN A 21 4.27 -13.12 11.88
CA GLN A 21 3.52 -12.10 11.15
C GLN A 21 2.10 -12.55 10.87
N PHE A 22 1.21 -11.58 10.64
CA PHE A 22 -0.13 -11.87 10.18
C PHE A 22 -0.16 -12.03 8.67
N THR A 23 -0.75 -13.13 8.20
CA THR A 23 -1.05 -13.28 6.78
C THR A 23 -2.27 -12.43 6.45
N VAL A 24 -2.14 -11.61 5.41
CA VAL A 24 -3.23 -10.85 4.81
C VAL A 24 -3.34 -11.22 3.33
N THR A 25 -4.54 -11.13 2.78
CA THR A 25 -4.83 -11.35 1.35
C THR A 25 -5.57 -10.14 0.79
N HIS A 26 -5.56 -9.93 -0.52
CA HIS A 26 -6.32 -8.82 -1.11
C HIS A 26 -7.81 -8.99 -0.83
N SER A 27 -8.44 -7.91 -0.36
CA SER A 27 -9.90 -7.83 -0.26
C SER A 27 -10.47 -7.76 -1.68
N THR A 28 -11.56 -8.47 -1.92
CA THR A 28 -12.29 -8.39 -3.19
C THR A 28 -13.68 -7.79 -2.98
N HIS A 29 -14.15 -7.07 -3.99
CA HIS A 29 -15.53 -6.58 -4.08
C HIS A 29 -16.03 -6.88 -5.50
N ASN A 30 -17.17 -7.56 -5.63
CA ASN A 30 -17.70 -8.03 -6.92
C ASN A 30 -16.67 -8.81 -7.76
N HIS A 31 -15.93 -9.73 -7.13
CA HIS A 31 -14.90 -10.57 -7.77
C HIS A 31 -13.70 -9.79 -8.34
N GLN A 32 -13.54 -8.51 -8.00
CA GLN A 32 -12.39 -7.69 -8.38
C GLN A 32 -11.64 -7.23 -7.14
N CYS A 33 -10.34 -6.92 -7.26
CA CYS A 33 -9.58 -6.33 -6.16
C CYS A 33 -10.29 -5.06 -5.67
N ASN A 34 -10.49 -4.97 -4.37
CA ASN A 34 -11.04 -3.77 -3.74
C ASN A 34 -9.93 -2.73 -3.72
N VAL A 35 -9.98 -1.83 -4.71
CA VAL A 35 -8.97 -0.80 -4.97
C VAL A 35 -9.64 0.51 -5.34
N ALA A 36 -8.95 1.62 -5.11
CA ALA A 36 -9.47 2.96 -5.40
C ALA A 36 -8.32 3.93 -5.61
N VAL A 37 -8.56 4.94 -6.44
CA VAL A 37 -7.71 6.12 -6.54
C VAL A 37 -8.41 7.25 -5.80
N ILE A 38 -7.79 7.75 -4.74
CA ILE A 38 -8.33 8.81 -3.89
C ILE A 38 -7.38 10.00 -3.86
N SER A 39 -7.92 11.18 -3.56
CA SER A 39 -7.09 12.35 -3.30
C SER A 39 -6.37 12.21 -1.95
N ILE A 40 -5.10 12.62 -1.87
CA ILE A 40 -4.29 12.46 -0.64
C ILE A 40 -4.89 13.22 0.55
N ASP A 41 -5.63 14.31 0.32
CA ASP A 41 -6.32 15.05 1.38
C ASP A 41 -7.38 14.23 2.13
N ARG A 42 -7.79 13.06 1.60
CA ARG A 42 -8.71 12.15 2.29
C ARG A 42 -8.07 11.34 3.41
N PHE A 43 -6.74 11.29 3.50
CA PHE A 43 -6.06 10.67 4.63
C PHE A 43 -6.14 11.57 5.86
N THR A 44 -7.06 11.26 6.76
CA THR A 44 -7.29 12.04 7.99
C THR A 44 -6.34 11.66 9.14
N ARG A 45 -5.48 10.66 8.94
CA ARG A 45 -4.55 10.14 9.95
C ARG A 45 -3.20 9.80 9.31
N PRO A 46 -2.09 9.89 10.06
CA PRO A 46 -0.81 9.35 9.63
C PRO A 46 -0.96 7.88 9.26
N CYS A 47 -0.45 7.50 8.09
CA CYS A 47 -0.41 6.13 7.62
C CYS A 47 0.96 5.86 7.02
N HIS A 48 1.37 4.59 7.03
CA HIS A 48 2.57 4.17 6.31
C HIS A 48 2.21 4.07 4.83
N LEU A 49 2.72 5.02 4.04
CA LEU A 49 2.65 4.94 2.59
C LEU A 49 3.81 4.06 2.12
N GLN A 50 3.50 2.90 1.57
CA GLN A 50 4.51 2.12 0.86
C GLN A 50 4.59 2.64 -0.57
N GLY A 51 5.72 3.25 -0.94
CA GLY A 51 5.97 3.65 -2.32
C GLY A 51 5.94 2.41 -3.22
N GLN A 52 4.93 2.28 -4.07
CA GLN A 52 4.90 1.23 -5.07
C GLN A 52 5.76 1.69 -6.25
N CYS A 53 7.04 1.38 -6.20
CA CYS A 53 7.91 1.59 -7.34
C CYS A 53 7.68 0.44 -8.34
N GLY A 54 7.35 0.76 -9.59
CA GLY A 54 7.28 -0.24 -10.66
C GLY A 54 8.63 -0.96 -10.82
N LYS A 55 8.66 -2.04 -11.61
CA LYS A 55 9.81 -2.98 -11.75
C LYS A 55 11.19 -2.34 -11.98
N ASN A 56 11.28 -1.07 -12.35
CA ASN A 56 12.51 -0.29 -12.32
C ASN A 56 12.38 0.82 -11.26
N ILE A 57 12.97 0.57 -10.09
CA ILE A 57 13.38 1.66 -9.20
C ILE A 57 14.43 2.43 -9.98
N CYS A 58 14.19 3.72 -10.22
CA CYS A 58 15.23 4.59 -10.75
C CYS A 58 16.43 4.49 -9.80
N LEU A 59 17.56 3.98 -10.28
CA LEU A 59 18.76 3.76 -9.46
C LEU A 59 19.30 5.06 -8.87
N ASP A 60 18.86 6.20 -9.42
CA ASP A 60 19.22 7.52 -8.93
C ASP A 60 18.37 7.95 -7.73
N TRP A 61 17.38 7.16 -7.31
CA TRP A 61 16.60 7.42 -6.09
C TRP A 61 17.43 7.12 -4.84
N SER A 62 17.78 8.17 -4.11
CA SER A 62 18.32 8.11 -2.76
C SER A 62 17.26 8.57 -1.75
N SER A 63 17.52 8.33 -0.47
CA SER A 63 16.69 8.91 0.61
C SER A 63 16.58 10.44 0.54
N ASP A 64 17.47 11.10 -0.18
CA ASP A 64 17.54 12.57 -0.26
C ASP A 64 16.64 13.14 -1.37
N ASN A 65 16.20 12.35 -2.35
CA ASN A 65 15.47 12.85 -3.53
C ASN A 65 14.14 12.13 -3.82
N VAL A 66 13.74 11.17 -2.98
CA VAL A 66 12.50 10.39 -3.18
C VAL A 66 11.22 11.22 -3.02
N LEU A 67 11.33 12.49 -2.61
CA LEU A 67 10.21 13.41 -2.34
C LEU A 67 10.16 14.65 -3.24
N GLU A 68 11.10 14.82 -4.19
CA GLU A 68 11.03 15.86 -5.25
C GLU A 68 10.28 15.36 -6.49
#